data_AF-A0A964VFB8-F1
#
_entry.id   AF-A0A964VFB8-F1
#
_cell.length_a   1.000
_cell.length_b   1.000
_cell.length_c   1.000
_cell.angle_alpha   90.00
_cell.angle_beta   90.00
_cell.angle_gamma   90.00
#
_symmetry.space_group_name_H-M   'P 1'
#
loop_
_entity.id
_entity.type
_entity.pdbx_description
1 polymer ?
#
loop_
_entity_poly.entity_id
_entity_poly.type
_entity_poly.pdbx_seq_one_letter_code
_entity_poly.pdbx_strand_id
1 'polypeptide(L)'
;MRVMVQGGPGGVGWGGPQPVSQEQIKQMRRQQIEEVRFYPEVPVLLDLATGWSGKIWGQRRGRNVNDPGQIDVVTHAGEYVGTLPETVKLPRAGGPNGLVAYVERDVPRVAIRRLPADLR
;
A
#
# COMPACT_ATOMS: atom_id res chain seq x y z
N MET A 1 -27.49 -18.03 -23.67
CA MET A 1 -28.12 -17.10 -22.72
C MET A 1 -28.13 -15.71 -23.38
N ARG A 2 -29.31 -15.18 -23.70
CA ARG A 2 -29.52 -13.89 -24.41
C ARG A 2 -29.98 -12.88 -23.36
N VAL A 3 -29.31 -11.74 -23.24
CA VAL A 3 -29.73 -10.67 -22.32
C VAL A 3 -30.48 -9.62 -23.16
N MET A 4 -31.78 -9.45 -22.89
CA MET A 4 -32.58 -8.34 -23.41
C MET A 4 -32.62 -7.24 -22.34
N VAL A 5 -32.22 -6.02 -22.70
CA VAL A 5 -32.39 -4.83 -21.86
C VAL A 5 -33.68 -4.13 -22.28
N GLN A 6 -34.56 -3.89 -21.30
CA GLN A 6 -35.89 -3.33 -21.45
C GLN A 6 -35.81 -1.79 -21.61
N GLY A 7 -36.43 -1.27 -22.67
CA GLY A 7 -36.38 0.14 -23.07
C GLY A 7 -37.35 1.06 -22.30
N GLY A 8 -36.95 2.34 -22.19
CA GLY A 8 -37.82 3.47 -21.84
C GLY A 8 -38.31 4.21 -23.09
N PRO A 9 -39.39 5.02 -23.00
CA PRO A 9 -40.13 5.46 -24.19
C PRO A 9 -39.74 6.87 -24.65
N GLY A 10 -39.39 7.01 -25.93
CA GLY A 10 -39.38 8.29 -26.64
C GLY A 10 -38.31 8.40 -27.73
N GLY A 11 -38.70 8.28 -28.99
CA GLY A 11 -37.86 8.66 -30.14
C GLY A 11 -37.97 7.72 -31.34
N VAL A 12 -38.67 8.17 -32.39
CA VAL A 12 -38.84 7.49 -33.67
C VAL A 12 -37.51 7.52 -34.44
N GLY A 13 -36.87 6.35 -34.58
CA GLY A 13 -35.75 6.09 -35.47
C GLY A 13 -35.84 4.65 -35.94
N TRP A 14 -35.93 4.43 -37.25
CA TRP A 14 -35.92 3.09 -37.85
C TRP A 14 -34.57 2.42 -37.58
N GLY A 15 -34.50 1.66 -36.49
CA GLY A 15 -33.31 0.95 -36.05
C GLY A 15 -33.64 0.19 -34.77
N GLY A 16 -34.26 -0.98 -34.92
CA GLY A 16 -34.45 -1.89 -33.79
C GLY A 16 -33.10 -2.16 -33.09
N PRO A 17 -33.09 -2.47 -31.78
CA PRO A 17 -31.85 -2.70 -31.04
C PRO A 17 -31.01 -3.74 -31.79
N GLN A 18 -29.94 -3.28 -32.43
CA GLN A 18 -29.02 -4.14 -33.15
C GLN A 18 -28.46 -5.13 -32.13
N PRO A 19 -28.55 -6.44 -32.38
CA PRO A 19 -27.94 -7.41 -31.48
C PRO A 19 -26.44 -7.13 -31.45
N VAL A 20 -25.93 -6.69 -30.31
CA VAL A 20 -24.50 -6.44 -30.14
C VAL A 20 -23.77 -7.74 -30.43
N SER A 21 -22.96 -7.73 -31.48
CA SER A 21 -22.20 -8.90 -31.90
C SER A 21 -21.12 -9.23 -30.86
N GLN A 22 -20.69 -10.48 -30.81
CA GLN A 22 -19.58 -10.91 -29.95
C GLN A 22 -18.30 -10.10 -30.22
N GLU A 23 -18.05 -9.74 -31.48
CA GLU A 23 -16.90 -8.90 -31.86
C GLU A 23 -17.04 -7.46 -31.35
N GLN A 24 -18.23 -6.87 -31.38
CA GLN A 24 -18.47 -5.57 -30.75
C GLN A 24 -18.26 -5.62 -29.24
N ILE A 25 -18.71 -6.68 -28.56
CA ILE A 25 -18.45 -6.86 -27.12
C ILE A 25 -16.94 -6.97 -26.85
N LYS A 26 -16.21 -7.69 -27.70
CA LYS A 26 -14.75 -7.87 -27.58
C LYS A 26 -13.99 -6.56 -27.83
N GLN A 27 -14.42 -5.76 -28.81
CA GLN A 27 -13.85 -4.44 -29.08
C GLN A 27 -14.14 -3.45 -27.94
N MET A 28 -15.36 -3.44 -27.40
CA MET A 28 -15.71 -2.61 -26.25
C MET A 28 -14.88 -2.97 -25.02
N ARG A 29 -14.66 -4.28 -24.74
CA ARG A 29 -13.79 -4.71 -23.64
C ARG A 29 -12.32 -4.33 -23.87
N ARG A 30 -11.84 -4.41 -25.12
CA ARG A 30 -10.47 -4.01 -25.44
C ARG A 30 -10.24 -2.52 -25.20
N GLN A 31 -11.15 -1.67 -25.67
CA GLN A 31 -11.09 -0.22 -25.43
C GLN A 31 -11.09 0.10 -23.92
N GLN A 32 -11.93 -0.57 -23.14
CA GLN A 32 -11.93 -0.42 -21.68
C GLN A 32 -10.57 -0.77 -21.04
N ILE A 33 -9.88 -1.80 -21.54
CA ILE A 33 -8.54 -2.19 -21.06
C ILE A 33 -7.48 -1.17 -21.45
N GLU A 34 -7.53 -0.65 -22.69
CA GLU A 34 -6.61 0.37 -23.19
C GLU A 34 -6.77 1.71 -22.46
N GLU A 35 -7.96 1.99 -21.92
CA GLU A 35 -8.25 3.15 -21.07
C GLU A 35 -7.88 2.95 -19.59
N VAL A 36 -7.50 1.73 -19.17
CA VAL A 36 -7.02 1.49 -17.80
C VAL A 36 -5.68 2.18 -17.60
N ARG A 37 -5.71 3.33 -16.95
CA ARG A 37 -4.51 3.95 -16.38
C ARG A 37 -4.19 3.22 -15.08
N PHE A 38 -3.13 2.42 -15.11
CA PHE A 38 -2.56 1.88 -13.88
C PHE A 38 -2.01 3.02 -13.04
N TYR A 39 -2.23 2.97 -11.73
CA TYR A 39 -1.58 3.88 -10.79
C TYR A 39 -0.05 3.73 -10.96
N PRO A 40 0.71 4.83 -11.03
CA PRO A 40 2.16 4.76 -11.13
C PRO A 40 2.68 4.19 -9.81
N GLU A 41 3.11 2.93 -9.81
CA GLU A 41 3.85 2.26 -8.73
C GLU A 41 3.23 2.39 -7.31
N VAL A 42 2.66 1.31 -6.79
CA VAL A 42 2.19 1.28 -5.39
C VAL A 42 3.38 0.91 -4.48
N PRO A 43 3.89 1.82 -3.63
CA PRO A 43 5.01 1.51 -2.76
C PRO A 43 4.61 0.44 -1.74
N VAL A 44 5.41 -0.62 -1.64
CA VAL A 44 5.21 -1.68 -0.64
C VAL A 44 5.86 -1.29 0.70
N LEU A 45 7.02 -0.64 0.63
CA LEU A 45 7.74 -0.04 1.74
C LEU A 45 7.66 1.48 1.63
N LEU A 46 7.36 2.13 2.74
CA LEU A 46 7.28 3.58 2.84
C LEU A 46 8.53 4.20 3.46
N ASP A 47 9.22 3.46 4.32
CA ASP A 47 10.42 3.97 5.01
C ASP A 47 11.31 2.83 5.50
N LEU A 48 12.58 3.14 5.76
CA LEU A 48 13.60 2.22 6.26
C LEU A 48 14.44 2.90 7.34
N ALA A 49 14.71 2.17 8.42
CA ALA A 49 15.69 2.57 9.43
C ALA A 49 16.63 1.42 9.76
N THR A 50 17.82 1.78 10.25
CA THR A 50 18.80 0.83 10.78
C THR A 50 19.11 1.15 12.22
N GLY A 51 19.14 0.10 13.05
CA GLY A 51 19.57 0.19 14.44
C GLY A 51 21.08 0.00 14.59
N TRP A 52 21.61 0.36 15.76
CA TRP A 52 23.04 0.22 16.06
C TRP A 52 23.55 -1.24 16.00
N SER A 53 22.67 -2.22 16.25
CA SER A 53 22.99 -3.65 16.16
C SER A 53 22.96 -4.21 14.73
N GLY A 54 22.73 -3.36 13.72
CA GLY A 54 22.62 -3.78 12.32
C GLY A 54 21.25 -4.35 11.93
N LYS A 55 20.27 -4.34 12.84
CA LYS A 55 18.87 -4.68 12.48
C LYS A 55 18.29 -3.62 11.55
N ILE A 56 17.56 -4.07 10.54
CA ILE A 56 16.89 -3.25 9.53
C ILE A 56 15.39 -3.29 9.82
N TRP A 57 14.77 -2.11 9.81
CA TRP A 57 13.38 -1.88 10.18
C TRP A 57 12.67 -1.33 8.94
N GLY A 58 11.75 -2.11 8.37
CA GLY A 58 11.03 -1.74 7.16
C GLY A 58 9.58 -1.38 7.45
N GLN A 59 9.23 -0.12 7.26
CA GLN A 59 7.86 0.37 7.39
C GLN A 59 7.08 0.02 6.13
N ARG A 60 6.12 -0.92 6.24
CA ARG A 60 5.22 -1.23 5.14
C ARG A 60 4.20 -0.12 4.93
N ARG A 61 3.61 -0.10 3.75
CA ARG A 61 2.38 0.62 3.47
C ARG A 61 1.21 0.03 4.26
N GLY A 62 0.39 0.91 4.83
CA GLY A 62 -0.89 0.63 5.45
C GLY A 62 -2.02 0.52 4.43
N ARG A 63 -3.24 0.89 4.83
CA ARG A 63 -4.44 0.76 4.00
C ARG A 63 -4.41 1.70 2.80
N ASN A 64 -4.06 2.98 3.00
CA ASN A 64 -3.91 3.94 1.90
C ASN A 64 -2.46 4.02 1.40
N VAL A 65 -2.27 4.63 0.22
CA VAL A 65 -0.97 4.75 -0.47
C VAL A 65 0.14 5.32 0.42
N ASN A 66 -0.19 6.29 1.27
CA ASN A 66 0.76 7.02 2.11
C ASN A 66 0.64 6.70 3.61
N ASP A 67 -0.27 5.79 3.99
CA ASP A 67 -0.47 5.48 5.40
C ASP A 67 0.65 4.57 5.90
N PRO A 68 1.27 4.86 7.05
CA PRO A 68 2.20 3.91 7.66
C PRO A 68 1.46 2.64 8.08
N GLY A 69 2.03 1.49 7.76
CA GLY A 69 1.52 0.17 8.13
C GLY A 69 2.30 -0.47 9.28
N GLN A 70 2.44 -1.78 9.24
CA GLN A 70 3.29 -2.53 10.17
C GLN A 70 4.78 -2.35 9.84
N ILE A 71 5.64 -2.60 10.82
CA ILE A 71 7.10 -2.55 10.65
C ILE A 71 7.67 -3.96 10.74
N ASP A 72 8.33 -4.43 9.69
CA ASP A 72 9.07 -5.68 9.72
C ASP A 72 10.50 -5.43 10.19
N VAL A 73 11.01 -6.32 11.04
CA VAL A 73 12.38 -6.25 11.55
C VAL A 73 13.16 -7.45 11.03
N VAL A 74 14.29 -7.19 10.40
CA VAL A 74 15.21 -8.21 9.89
C VAL A 74 16.62 -7.96 10.39
N THR A 75 17.43 -9.01 10.53
CA THR A 75 18.85 -8.88 10.85
C THR A 75 19.65 -8.41 9.63
N HIS A 76 20.89 -7.99 9.82
CA HIS A 76 21.79 -7.65 8.71
C HIS A 76 22.08 -8.85 7.79
N ALA A 77 21.86 -10.08 8.27
CA ALA A 77 21.98 -11.31 7.49
C ALA A 77 20.70 -11.64 6.69
N GLY A 78 19.64 -10.83 6.83
CA GLY A 78 18.35 -11.02 6.16
C GLY A 78 17.39 -11.96 6.90
N GLU A 79 17.71 -12.35 8.14
CA GLU A 79 16.82 -13.19 8.93
C GLU A 79 15.67 -12.37 9.49
N TYR A 80 14.45 -12.88 9.38
CA TYR A 80 13.27 -12.20 9.89
C TYR A 80 13.13 -12.39 11.40
N VAL A 81 13.04 -11.27 12.13
CA VAL A 81 12.94 -11.23 13.58
C VAL A 81 11.47 -11.17 14.02
N GLY A 82 10.66 -10.39 13.31
CA GLY A 82 9.25 -10.21 13.63
C GLY A 82 8.63 -8.98 13.00
N THR A 83 7.33 -8.78 13.25
CA THR A 83 6.57 -7.61 12.80
C THR A 83 6.03 -6.85 14.01
N LEU A 84 6.24 -5.54 14.01
CA LEU A 84 5.69 -4.61 14.99
C LEU A 84 4.37 -4.02 14.47
N PRO A 85 3.39 -3.77 15.37
CA PRO A 85 2.11 -3.19 14.98
C PRO A 85 2.27 -1.75 14.49
N GLU A 86 1.31 -1.28 13.71
CA GLU A 86 1.25 0.09 13.14
C GLU A 86 1.24 1.22 14.18
N THR A 87 0.97 0.88 15.45
CA THR A 87 1.06 1.83 16.57
C THR A 87 2.50 2.17 16.95
N VAL A 88 3.48 1.36 16.55
CA VAL A 88 4.90 1.64 16.72
C VAL A 88 5.39 2.51 15.58
N LYS A 89 6.01 3.64 15.91
CA LYS A 89 6.65 4.51 14.92
C LYS A 89 8.04 4.00 14.58
N LEU A 90 8.49 4.24 13.36
CA LEU A 90 9.88 4.04 12.98
C LEU A 90 10.78 4.99 13.81
N PRO A 91 11.88 4.51 14.42
CA PRO A 91 12.80 5.38 15.14
C PRO A 91 13.57 6.29 14.17
N ARG A 92 13.89 7.51 14.62
CA ARG A 92 14.69 8.46 13.83
C ARG A 92 16.17 8.08 13.81
N ALA A 93 16.64 7.46 14.89
CA ALA A 93 18.01 6.98 15.05
C ALA A 93 18.08 5.81 16.05
N GLY A 94 19.02 4.90 15.83
CA GLY A 94 19.42 3.86 16.79
C GLY A 94 20.72 4.21 17.50
N GLY A 95 20.83 3.81 18.76
CA GLY A 95 22.01 3.97 19.62
C GLY A 95 22.42 2.67 20.29
N PRO A 96 23.55 2.66 21.02
CA PRO A 96 24.07 1.45 21.64
C PRO A 96 23.09 0.86 22.67
N ASN A 97 23.23 -0.44 22.94
CA ASN A 97 22.42 -1.17 23.94
C ASN A 97 20.90 -1.14 23.67
N GLY A 98 20.51 -1.05 22.39
CA GLY A 98 19.11 -1.01 21.97
C GLY A 98 18.39 0.28 22.35
N LEU A 99 19.11 1.40 22.46
CA LEU A 99 18.48 2.71 22.60
C LEU A 99 17.99 3.18 21.23
N VAL A 100 16.83 3.82 21.21
CA VAL A 100 16.24 4.41 20.00
C VAL A 100 15.69 5.79 20.31
N ALA A 101 15.83 6.71 19.35
CA ALA A 101 15.36 8.08 19.44
C ALA A 101 14.11 8.29 18.58
N TYR A 102 13.09 8.92 19.16
CA TYR A 102 11.88 9.36 18.48
C TYR A 102 11.79 10.87 18.50
N VAL A 103 11.32 11.45 17.39
CA VAL A 103 10.99 12.88 17.31
C VAL A 103 9.49 13.04 17.51
N GLU A 104 9.11 13.70 18.60
CA GLU A 104 7.74 14.08 18.89
C GLU A 104 7.53 15.52 18.37
N ARG A 105 6.45 15.77 17.62
CA ARG A 105 6.27 17.01 16.84
C ARG A 105 5.39 18.05 17.53
N ASP A 106 4.55 17.64 18.48
CA ASP A 106 3.61 18.55 19.16
C ASP A 106 4.35 19.52 20.10
N VAL A 107 5.53 19.12 20.56
CA VAL A 107 6.58 19.95 21.19
C VAL A 107 7.91 19.34 20.73
N PRO A 108 8.88 20.10 20.21
CA PRO A 108 10.14 19.55 19.72
C PRO A 108 10.92 18.89 20.87
N ARG A 109 10.66 17.60 21.05
CA ARG A 109 11.24 16.76 22.10
C ARG A 109 11.79 15.50 21.45
N VAL A 110 13.01 15.16 21.85
CA VAL A 110 13.60 13.86 21.52
C VAL A 110 13.34 12.93 22.70
N ALA A 111 12.56 11.88 22.46
CA ALA A 111 12.32 10.83 23.43
C ALA A 111 13.28 9.66 23.16
N ILE A 112 14.12 9.33 24.14
CA ILE A 112 15.00 8.16 24.09
C ILE A 112 14.31 7.02 24.82
N ARG A 113 14.14 5.90 24.14
CA ARG A 113 13.53 4.68 24.71
C ARG A 113 14.47 3.51 24.50
N ARG A 114 14.36 2.50 25.36
CA ARG A 114 15.09 1.24 25.22
C ARG A 114 14.17 0.20 24.59
N LEU A 115 14.69 -0.52 23.61
CA LEU A 115 13.98 -1.61 22.96
C LEU A 115 13.82 -2.83 23.89
N PRO A 116 12.75 -3.62 23.70
CA PRO A 116 12.64 -4.99 24.22
C PRO A 116 13.84 -5.85 23.80
N ALA A 117 14.20 -6.85 24.61
CA ALA A 117 15.42 -7.65 24.43
C ALA A 117 15.53 -8.25 23.02
N ASP A 118 14.44 -8.82 22.50
CA ASP A 118 14.41 -9.50 21.19
C ASP A 118 14.63 -8.56 20.00
N LEU A 119 14.43 -7.25 20.23
CA LEU A 119 14.59 -6.20 19.21
C LEU A 119 15.92 -5.43 19.34
N ARG A 120 16.72 -5.69 20.39
CA ARG A 120 18.02 -5.01 20.58
C ARG A 120 19.06 -5.51 19.59
#